data_AF-E3MHL5-F1
#
_entry.id   AF-E3MHL5-F1
#
_cell.length_a   1.000
_cell.length_b   1.000
_cell.length_c   1.000
_cell.angle_alpha   90.00
_cell.angle_beta   90.00
_cell.angle_gamma   90.00
#
_symmetry.space_group_name_H-M   'P 1'
#
loop_
_entity.id
_entity.type
_entity.pdbx_description
1 polymer ?
#
loop_
_entity_poly.entity_id
_entity_poly.type
_entity_poly.pdbx_seq_one_letter_code
_entity_poly.pdbx_strand_id
1 'polypeptide(L)'
;MTTATPLNGSIHGILEYINYSEYITWTTMQAFIPFIYIIPTSIIMVVIYVKHQRAKLLMNTVYMDPNIFTLIMFYFFFNSLFFTGDYMRLNLPSSGLVTSLCAKTKPNRWYTLIIIFAYSGDYGTISCPFLTSLIRLVMILSPHNHGKYCKLLMRWFIYPFIVAIPVTLTLRNIPATGYCRQLDPPFHFGAILISEGEYYVKINVFIHLFFSYFTFISHTLMSAFMFFKIRKSSYNNSSTRTKELSRKAELSLTLGMASCIVPFITNSIVSFTFLFDRPMWAHLLFLRILGNDYETIMLPWVLFLTHPLFRGKKKQMTTTPTYLGTSNIWNSNTNTPRSSSQMF
;
A
#
# COMPACT_ATOMS: atom_id res chain seq x y z
N MET A 1 26.98 -7.91 -32.65
CA MET A 1 26.99 -6.75 -33.55
C MET A 1 26.42 -5.58 -32.79
N THR A 2 27.20 -4.52 -32.62
CA THR A 2 26.84 -3.30 -31.88
C THR A 2 25.87 -2.47 -32.73
N THR A 3 24.57 -2.67 -32.54
CA THR A 3 23.56 -1.80 -33.12
C THR A 3 23.58 -0.47 -32.36
N ALA A 4 23.91 0.60 -33.09
CA ALA A 4 23.91 1.96 -32.58
C ALA A 4 22.48 2.31 -32.16
N THR A 5 22.19 2.18 -30.86
CA THR A 5 20.98 2.74 -30.27
C THR A 5 21.07 4.27 -30.45
N PRO A 6 19.98 4.94 -30.88
CA PRO A 6 19.99 6.40 -31.00
C PRO A 6 20.37 7.04 -29.67
N LEU A 7 20.93 8.26 -29.66
CA LEU A 7 21.39 8.96 -28.45
C LEU A 7 20.38 9.01 -27.29
N ASN A 8 19.08 8.82 -27.59
CA ASN A 8 17.99 8.78 -26.60
C ASN A 8 17.72 7.38 -26.00
N GLY A 9 18.41 6.33 -26.46
CA GLY A 9 18.21 4.94 -26.03
C GLY A 9 16.87 4.32 -26.46
N SER A 10 16.15 4.95 -27.39
CA SER A 10 14.84 4.47 -27.84
C SER A 10 14.96 3.31 -28.83
N ILE A 11 14.10 2.29 -28.67
CA ILE A 11 14.01 1.15 -29.59
C ILE A 11 13.09 1.39 -30.80
N HIS A 12 12.50 2.58 -30.91
CA HIS A 12 11.52 2.89 -31.95
C HIS A 12 12.14 2.84 -33.35
N GLY A 13 11.48 2.16 -34.29
CA GLY A 13 11.88 2.11 -35.71
C GLY A 13 13.03 1.16 -36.02
N ILE A 14 13.57 0.44 -35.03
CA ILE A 14 14.64 -0.54 -35.22
C ILE A 14 14.05 -1.88 -35.65
N LEU A 15 14.44 -2.37 -36.82
CA LEU A 15 13.93 -3.62 -37.43
C LEU A 15 14.08 -4.85 -36.53
N GLU A 16 15.19 -4.95 -35.79
CA GLU A 16 15.46 -6.07 -34.86
C GLU A 16 14.39 -6.18 -33.76
N TYR A 17 13.89 -5.04 -33.26
CA TYR A 17 12.85 -5.01 -32.24
C TYR A 17 11.44 -5.15 -32.83
N ILE A 18 11.23 -4.72 -34.08
CA ILE A 18 9.94 -4.83 -34.78
C ILE A 18 9.62 -6.29 -35.12
N ASN A 19 10.63 -7.04 -35.55
CA ASN A 19 10.53 -8.45 -35.91
C ASN A 19 10.74 -9.39 -34.71
N TYR A 20 10.87 -8.83 -33.51
CA TYR A 20 11.04 -9.59 -32.29
C TYR A 20 9.76 -10.35 -31.94
N SER A 21 9.86 -11.68 -31.86
CA SER A 21 8.81 -12.54 -31.34
C SER A 21 9.36 -13.28 -30.13
N GLU A 22 8.77 -13.02 -28.96
CA GLU A 22 9.09 -13.74 -27.75
C GLU A 22 8.54 -15.17 -27.84
N TYR A 23 9.39 -16.16 -27.59
CA TYR A 23 8.95 -17.54 -27.35
C TYR A 23 8.57 -17.67 -25.88
N ILE A 24 7.65 -18.57 -25.52
CA ILE A 24 7.29 -18.80 -24.12
C ILE A 24 8.51 -19.37 -23.37
N THR A 25 9.26 -18.46 -22.75
CA THR A 25 10.47 -18.72 -21.98
C THR A 25 10.19 -18.50 -20.48
N TRP A 26 11.12 -18.91 -19.62
CA TRP A 26 10.99 -18.73 -18.17
C TRP A 26 10.72 -17.26 -17.75
N THR A 27 11.29 -16.29 -18.46
CA THR A 27 11.08 -14.85 -18.22
C THR A 27 9.66 -14.40 -18.51
N THR A 28 9.01 -14.96 -19.53
CA THR A 28 7.59 -14.70 -19.80
C THR A 28 6.68 -15.27 -18.71
N MET A 29 7.00 -16.45 -18.18
CA MET A 29 6.27 -17.08 -17.09
C MET A 29 6.39 -16.28 -15.79
N GLN A 30 7.56 -15.67 -15.54
CA GLN A 30 7.78 -14.81 -14.38
C GLN A 30 6.81 -13.62 -14.33
N ALA A 31 6.38 -13.08 -15.48
CA ALA A 31 5.41 -11.99 -15.52
C ALA A 31 4.02 -12.39 -14.99
N PHE A 32 3.70 -13.68 -14.90
CA PHE A 32 2.42 -14.16 -14.39
C PHE A 32 2.44 -14.56 -12.91
N ILE A 33 3.63 -14.77 -12.33
CA ILE A 33 3.80 -15.11 -10.92
C ILE A 33 3.09 -14.10 -10.00
N PRO A 34 3.12 -12.77 -10.26
CA PRO A 34 2.44 -11.81 -9.40
C PRO A 34 0.95 -12.02 -9.21
N PHE A 35 0.26 -12.54 -10.21
CA PHE A 35 -1.18 -12.79 -10.10
C PHE A 35 -1.51 -13.88 -9.07
N ILE A 36 -0.61 -14.83 -8.83
CA ILE A 36 -0.82 -15.94 -7.90
C ILE A 36 -1.00 -15.41 -6.46
N TYR A 37 -0.27 -14.37 -6.06
CA TYR A 37 -0.37 -13.79 -4.72
C TYR A 37 -1.23 -12.53 -4.63
N ILE A 38 -1.35 -11.73 -5.69
CA ILE A 38 -2.18 -10.52 -5.68
C ILE A 38 -3.68 -10.85 -5.71
N ILE A 39 -4.11 -11.90 -6.42
CA ILE A 39 -5.53 -12.30 -6.47
C ILE A 39 -6.04 -12.70 -5.07
N PRO A 40 -5.40 -13.61 -4.32
CA PRO A 40 -5.80 -13.91 -2.94
C PRO A 40 -5.78 -12.69 -2.02
N THR A 41 -4.78 -11.83 -2.18
CA THR A 41 -4.66 -10.60 -1.39
C THR A 41 -5.82 -9.65 -1.64
N SER A 42 -6.25 -9.50 -2.91
CA SER A 42 -7.42 -8.72 -3.28
C SER A 42 -8.71 -9.25 -2.66
N ILE A 43 -8.88 -10.58 -2.63
CA ILE A 43 -10.00 -11.22 -1.93
C ILE A 43 -9.97 -10.88 -0.43
N ILE A 44 -8.80 -10.93 0.21
CA ILE A 44 -8.67 -10.59 1.64
C ILE A 44 -9.00 -9.12 1.92
N MET A 45 -8.55 -8.20 1.07
CA MET A 45 -8.90 -6.78 1.18
C MET A 45 -10.42 -6.57 1.15
N VAL A 46 -11.13 -7.27 0.26
CA VAL A 46 -12.60 -7.24 0.19
C VAL A 46 -13.23 -7.87 1.44
N VAL A 47 -12.70 -8.99 1.93
CA VAL A 47 -13.18 -9.64 3.16
C VAL A 47 -13.03 -8.73 4.38
N ILE A 48 -11.90 -8.03 4.50
CA ILE A 48 -11.66 -7.03 5.55
C ILE A 48 -12.74 -5.94 5.50
N TYR A 49 -13.03 -5.42 4.30
CA TYR A 49 -14.08 -4.43 4.10
C TYR A 49 -15.47 -4.92 4.53
N VAL A 50 -15.88 -6.10 4.07
CA VAL A 50 -17.19 -6.68 4.41
C VAL A 50 -17.30 -6.96 5.91
N LYS A 51 -16.26 -7.52 6.54
CA LYS A 51 -16.24 -7.78 7.98
C LYS A 51 -16.33 -6.48 8.79
N HIS A 52 -15.65 -5.42 8.37
CA HIS A 52 -15.73 -4.12 9.03
C HIS A 52 -17.15 -3.53 8.97
N GLN A 53 -17.81 -3.58 7.80
CA GLN A 53 -19.19 -3.10 7.67
C GLN A 53 -20.15 -3.88 8.58
N ARG A 54 -20.00 -5.22 8.66
CA ARG A 54 -20.78 -6.05 9.58
C ARG A 54 -20.52 -5.70 11.05
N ALA A 55 -19.26 -5.46 11.43
CA ALA A 55 -18.90 -5.08 12.79
C ALA A 55 -19.48 -3.71 13.19
N LYS A 56 -19.53 -2.76 12.25
CA LYS A 56 -20.17 -1.46 12.44
C LYS A 56 -21.67 -1.58 12.70
N LEU A 57 -22.36 -2.47 11.96
CA LEU A 57 -23.79 -2.73 12.16
C LEU A 57 -24.08 -3.40 13.51
N LEU A 58 -23.22 -4.30 13.95
CA LEU A 58 -23.40 -5.08 15.19
C LEU A 58 -22.94 -4.36 16.47
N MET A 59 -22.50 -3.09 16.38
CA MET A 59 -21.97 -2.30 17.50
C MET A 59 -20.98 -3.09 18.38
N ASN A 60 -20.08 -3.84 17.75
CA ASN A 60 -19.16 -4.71 18.46
C ASN A 60 -18.16 -3.87 19.29
N THR A 61 -17.84 -4.31 20.51
CA THR A 61 -16.91 -3.60 21.42
C THR A 61 -15.45 -3.58 20.93
N VAL A 62 -15.15 -4.31 19.85
CA VAL A 62 -13.86 -4.29 19.14
C VAL A 62 -14.00 -3.48 17.85
N TYR A 63 -14.53 -2.27 17.96
CA TYR A 63 -14.72 -1.38 16.83
C TYR A 63 -13.43 -0.62 16.54
N MET A 64 -13.03 -0.60 15.27
CA MET A 64 -11.91 0.22 14.80
C MET A 64 -12.43 1.62 14.49
N ASP A 65 -11.67 2.67 14.84
CA ASP A 65 -12.07 4.02 14.48
C ASP A 65 -12.26 4.15 12.96
N PRO A 66 -13.40 4.69 12.49
CA PRO A 66 -13.74 4.70 11.08
C PRO A 66 -12.79 5.57 10.25
N ASN A 67 -12.11 6.57 10.84
CA ASN A 67 -11.13 7.37 10.12
C ASN A 67 -9.85 6.56 9.85
N ILE A 68 -9.39 5.77 10.84
CA ILE A 68 -8.25 4.85 10.66
C ILE A 68 -8.59 3.80 9.61
N PHE A 69 -9.78 3.20 9.70
CA PHE A 69 -10.20 2.20 8.71
C PHE A 69 -10.26 2.79 7.29
N THR A 70 -10.78 4.00 7.15
CA THR A 70 -10.82 4.72 5.87
C THR A 70 -9.42 4.91 5.29
N LEU A 71 -8.43 5.30 6.11
CA LEU A 71 -7.04 5.40 5.67
C LEU A 71 -6.45 4.07 5.22
N ILE A 72 -6.74 2.98 5.94
CA ILE A 72 -6.29 1.63 5.54
C ILE A 72 -6.89 1.25 4.18
N MET A 73 -8.16 1.59 3.92
CA MET A 73 -8.77 1.36 2.61
C MET A 73 -8.13 2.20 1.50
N PHE A 74 -7.81 3.47 1.77
CA PHE A 74 -7.03 4.28 0.82
C PHE A 74 -5.67 3.65 0.54
N TYR A 75 -5.00 3.13 1.57
CA TYR A 75 -3.72 2.50 1.42
C TYR A 75 -3.80 1.21 0.59
N PHE A 76 -4.82 0.38 0.78
CA PHE A 76 -5.10 -0.77 -0.09
C PHE A 76 -5.37 -0.36 -1.54
N PHE A 77 -6.10 0.73 -1.74
CA PHE A 77 -6.39 1.28 -3.07
C PHE A 77 -5.10 1.76 -3.77
N PHE A 78 -4.27 2.57 -3.11
CA PHE A 78 -3.01 3.04 -3.69
C PHE A 78 -2.01 1.91 -3.96
N ASN A 79 -1.89 0.94 -3.06
CA ASN A 79 -1.08 -0.26 -3.33
C ASN A 79 -1.56 -1.02 -4.57
N SER A 80 -2.87 -1.16 -4.77
CA SER A 80 -3.43 -1.82 -5.95
C SER A 80 -3.18 -1.02 -7.24
N LEU A 81 -3.32 0.32 -7.18
CA LEU A 81 -2.99 1.20 -8.30
C LEU A 81 -1.50 1.13 -8.64
N PHE A 82 -0.64 1.18 -7.62
CA PHE A 82 0.80 1.12 -7.77
C PHE A 82 1.25 -0.21 -8.38
N PHE A 83 0.75 -1.34 -7.87
CA PHE A 83 0.99 -2.66 -8.45
C PHE A 83 0.60 -2.70 -9.94
N THR A 84 -0.59 -2.20 -10.27
CA THR A 84 -1.07 -2.16 -11.66
C THR A 84 -0.18 -1.28 -12.55
N GLY A 85 0.25 -0.13 -12.03
CA GLY A 85 1.13 0.79 -12.73
C GLY A 85 2.53 0.23 -12.95
N ASP A 86 3.15 -0.35 -11.92
CA ASP A 86 4.46 -0.99 -12.00
C ASP A 86 4.42 -2.23 -12.90
N TYR A 87 3.31 -2.98 -12.89
CA TYR A 87 3.09 -4.08 -13.81
C TYR A 87 3.10 -3.65 -15.27
N MET A 88 2.34 -2.61 -15.62
CA MET A 88 2.28 -2.09 -16.99
C MET A 88 3.59 -1.42 -17.43
N ARG A 89 4.32 -0.79 -16.52
CA ARG A 89 5.54 -0.03 -16.82
C ARG A 89 6.80 -0.89 -16.88
N LEU A 90 6.91 -1.91 -16.02
CA LEU A 90 8.13 -2.67 -15.76
C LEU A 90 7.96 -4.18 -15.98
N ASN A 91 7.01 -4.84 -15.30
CA ASN A 91 6.91 -6.32 -15.35
C ASN A 91 6.47 -6.85 -16.72
N LEU A 92 5.43 -6.26 -17.32
CA LEU A 92 4.98 -6.65 -18.65
C LEU A 92 6.03 -6.32 -19.73
N PRO A 93 6.63 -5.11 -19.76
CA PRO A 93 7.66 -4.77 -20.75
C PRO A 93 8.98 -5.55 -20.62
N SER A 94 9.40 -5.87 -19.40
CA SER A 94 10.64 -6.66 -19.16
C SER A 94 10.55 -8.12 -19.62
N SER A 95 9.33 -8.64 -19.81
CA SER A 95 9.11 -10.01 -20.30
C SER A 95 9.27 -10.19 -21.81
N GLY A 96 9.46 -9.12 -22.57
CA GLY A 96 9.59 -9.18 -24.04
C GLY A 96 8.27 -9.22 -24.81
N LEU A 97 7.13 -9.45 -24.14
CA LEU A 97 5.82 -9.62 -24.79
C LEU A 97 5.31 -8.39 -25.57
N VAL A 98 5.63 -7.19 -25.08
CA VAL A 98 5.15 -5.92 -25.68
C VAL A 98 6.21 -5.23 -26.56
N THR A 99 7.36 -5.87 -26.77
CA THR A 99 8.52 -5.27 -27.42
C THR A 99 8.28 -4.91 -28.88
N SER A 100 7.67 -5.81 -29.64
CA SER A 100 7.34 -5.56 -31.06
C SER A 100 6.28 -4.46 -31.22
N LEU A 101 5.32 -4.37 -30.29
CA LEU A 101 4.31 -3.31 -30.26
C LEU A 101 4.94 -1.95 -29.94
N CYS A 102 5.83 -1.91 -28.94
CA CYS A 102 6.60 -0.73 -28.56
C CYS A 102 7.52 -0.25 -29.69
N ALA A 103 8.15 -1.15 -30.43
CA ALA A 103 9.06 -0.82 -31.52
C ALA A 103 8.34 -0.20 -32.74
N LYS A 104 7.13 -0.70 -33.04
CA LYS A 104 6.27 -0.19 -34.13
C LYS A 104 5.64 1.16 -33.79
N THR A 105 5.34 1.40 -32.53
CA THR A 105 4.61 2.59 -32.09
C THR A 105 5.57 3.75 -31.85
N LYS A 106 5.27 4.93 -32.41
CA LYS A 106 6.05 6.16 -32.15
C LYS A 106 5.96 6.55 -30.67
N PRO A 107 6.98 7.24 -30.11
CA PRO A 107 6.88 7.85 -28.78
C PRO A 107 5.60 8.67 -28.66
N ASN A 108 4.81 8.41 -27.63
CA ASN A 108 3.46 8.95 -27.50
C ASN A 108 3.15 9.32 -26.06
N ARG A 109 2.22 10.27 -25.88
CA ARG A 109 1.72 10.71 -24.57
C ARG A 109 1.03 9.59 -23.79
N TRP A 110 0.52 8.56 -24.46
CA TRP A 110 -0.04 7.38 -23.79
C TRP A 110 0.98 6.69 -22.85
N TYR A 111 2.24 6.57 -23.28
CA TYR A 111 3.29 6.02 -22.41
C TYR A 111 3.59 6.93 -21.22
N THR A 112 3.54 8.25 -21.43
CA THR A 112 3.66 9.23 -20.34
C THR A 112 2.52 9.09 -19.33
N LEU A 113 1.29 8.84 -19.79
CA LEU A 113 0.15 8.63 -18.88
C LEU A 113 0.32 7.38 -18.01
N ILE A 114 0.87 6.29 -18.56
CA ILE A 114 1.21 5.08 -17.78
C ILE A 114 2.25 5.40 -16.70
N ILE A 115 3.27 6.20 -17.05
CA ILE A 115 4.30 6.64 -16.11
C ILE A 115 3.70 7.51 -14.99
N ILE A 116 2.87 8.50 -15.34
CA ILE A 116 2.16 9.36 -14.38
C ILE A 116 1.28 8.54 -13.45
N PHE A 117 0.53 7.58 -14.02
CA PHE A 117 -0.31 6.67 -13.25
C PHE A 117 0.50 5.86 -12.24
N ALA A 118 1.61 5.24 -12.66
CA ALA A 118 2.48 4.47 -11.78
C ALA A 118 3.05 5.33 -10.64
N TYR A 119 3.61 6.50 -10.95
CA TYR A 119 4.13 7.41 -9.93
C TYR A 119 3.05 7.95 -9.00
N SER A 120 1.83 8.20 -9.49
CA SER A 120 0.73 8.66 -8.65
C SER A 120 0.32 7.62 -7.60
N GLY A 121 0.31 6.33 -7.98
CA GLY A 121 0.08 5.22 -7.05
C GLY A 121 1.17 5.15 -6.00
N ASP A 122 2.44 5.22 -6.42
CA ASP A 122 3.63 5.16 -5.57
C ASP A 122 3.62 6.25 -4.47
N TYR A 123 3.44 7.52 -4.87
CA TYR A 123 3.36 8.63 -3.92
C TYR A 123 2.17 8.50 -2.95
N GLY A 124 1.05 7.94 -3.41
CA GLY A 124 -0.10 7.63 -2.57
C GLY A 124 0.23 6.57 -1.52
N THR A 125 0.88 5.48 -1.94
CA THR A 125 1.34 4.38 -1.09
C THR A 125 2.29 4.88 0.01
N ILE A 126 3.32 5.64 -0.35
CA ILE A 126 4.30 6.20 0.59
C ILE A 126 3.65 7.16 1.61
N SER A 127 2.63 7.91 1.18
CA SER A 127 1.95 8.88 2.05
C SER A 127 1.08 8.24 3.13
N CYS A 128 0.49 7.07 2.85
CA CYS A 128 -0.52 6.46 3.70
C CYS A 128 -0.04 6.04 5.11
N PRO A 129 1.14 5.40 5.27
CA PRO A 129 1.68 5.07 6.59
C PRO A 129 1.95 6.31 7.46
N PHE A 130 2.45 7.39 6.85
CA PHE A 130 2.65 8.66 7.53
C PHE A 130 1.33 9.25 8.04
N LEU A 131 0.31 9.35 7.18
CA LEU A 131 -1.01 9.87 7.54
C LEU A 131 -1.71 9.01 8.60
N THR A 132 -1.53 7.69 8.54
CA THR A 132 -2.07 6.77 9.53
C THR A 132 -1.46 7.00 10.90
N SER A 133 -0.13 7.17 10.97
CA SER A 133 0.54 7.55 12.23
C SER A 133 0.08 8.92 12.74
N LEU A 134 -0.26 9.87 11.86
CA LEU A 134 -0.79 11.18 12.25
C LEU A 134 -2.14 11.08 12.96
N ILE A 135 -3.11 10.37 12.38
CA ILE A 135 -4.41 10.17 13.05
C ILE A 135 -4.21 9.48 14.39
N ARG A 136 -3.43 8.40 14.41
CA ARG A 136 -3.21 7.63 15.64
C ARG A 136 -2.56 8.48 16.73
N LEU A 137 -1.59 9.32 16.37
CA LEU A 137 -0.98 10.26 17.30
C LEU A 137 -2.01 11.24 17.86
N VAL A 138 -2.87 11.83 17.01
CA VAL A 138 -3.92 12.76 17.44
C VAL A 138 -4.93 12.09 18.37
N MET A 139 -5.31 10.84 18.11
CA MET A 139 -6.19 10.08 19.00
C MET A 139 -5.59 9.86 20.39
N ILE A 140 -4.29 9.55 20.47
CA ILE A 140 -3.59 9.40 21.76
C ILE A 140 -3.36 10.76 22.42
N LEU A 141 -3.14 11.83 21.65
CA LEU A 141 -2.95 13.20 22.16
C LEU A 141 -4.23 13.79 22.77
N SER A 142 -5.37 13.61 22.12
CA SER A 142 -6.65 14.22 22.49
C SER A 142 -7.77 13.18 22.61
N PRO A 143 -7.79 12.37 23.70
CA PRO A 143 -8.77 11.29 23.85
C PRO A 143 -10.21 11.80 24.05
N HIS A 144 -10.40 12.97 24.68
CA HIS A 144 -11.74 13.46 25.04
C HIS A 144 -12.54 14.00 23.84
N ASN A 145 -11.86 14.58 22.85
CA ASN A 145 -12.48 15.20 21.67
C ASN A 145 -11.99 14.58 20.35
N HIS A 146 -11.45 13.35 20.39
CA HIS A 146 -10.82 12.69 19.25
C HIS A 146 -11.71 12.68 18.01
N GLY A 147 -13.02 12.43 18.15
CA GLY A 147 -13.94 12.36 17.01
C GLY A 147 -14.10 13.69 16.25
N LYS A 148 -14.05 14.83 16.93
CA LYS A 148 -14.12 16.16 16.29
C LYS A 148 -12.80 16.49 15.60
N TYR A 149 -11.68 16.30 16.29
CA TYR A 149 -10.34 16.58 15.75
C TYR A 149 -9.98 15.65 14.60
N CYS A 150 -10.30 14.35 14.67
CA CYS A 150 -10.04 13.41 13.59
C CYS A 150 -10.86 13.75 12.34
N LYS A 151 -12.13 14.13 12.48
CA LYS A 151 -12.94 14.56 11.31
C LYS A 151 -12.41 15.86 10.69
N LEU A 152 -12.02 16.82 11.52
CA LEU A 152 -11.45 18.08 11.04
C LEU A 152 -10.12 17.84 10.30
N LEU A 153 -9.23 17.04 10.91
CA LEU A 153 -7.96 16.64 10.33
C LEU A 153 -8.15 15.87 9.02
N MET A 154 -9.08 14.91 8.99
CA MET A 154 -9.40 14.14 7.79
C MET A 154 -9.82 15.06 6.65
N ARG A 155 -10.75 15.99 6.92
CA ARG A 155 -11.32 16.89 5.93
C ARG A 155 -10.34 17.94 5.41
N TRP A 156 -9.59 18.58 6.31
CA TRP A 156 -8.76 19.74 5.97
C TRP A 156 -7.31 19.41 5.65
N PHE A 157 -6.79 18.30 6.14
CA PHE A 157 -5.39 17.92 5.94
C PHE A 157 -5.26 16.64 5.13
N ILE A 158 -5.88 15.55 5.56
CA ILE A 158 -5.58 14.22 5.02
C ILE A 158 -6.12 14.02 3.60
N TYR A 159 -7.41 14.25 3.37
CA TYR A 159 -7.99 14.14 2.03
C TYR A 159 -7.30 15.05 1.00
N PRO A 160 -7.09 16.36 1.27
CA PRO A 160 -6.37 17.20 0.32
C PRO A 160 -4.93 16.74 0.15
N PHE A 161 -4.24 16.28 1.20
CA PHE A 161 -2.86 15.78 1.08
C PHE A 161 -2.76 14.54 0.19
N ILE A 162 -3.65 13.56 0.39
CA ILE A 162 -3.70 12.31 -0.40
C ILE A 162 -3.92 12.59 -1.89
N VAL A 163 -4.70 13.60 -2.24
CA VAL A 163 -4.99 13.93 -3.64
C VAL A 163 -3.95 14.89 -4.21
N ALA A 164 -3.56 15.93 -3.46
CA ALA A 164 -2.69 16.99 -3.94
C ALA A 164 -1.25 16.50 -4.13
N ILE A 165 -0.72 15.62 -3.28
CA ILE A 165 0.67 15.16 -3.39
C ILE A 165 0.91 14.34 -4.67
N PRO A 166 0.15 13.26 -4.95
CA PRO A 166 0.32 12.52 -6.19
C PRO A 166 0.14 13.39 -7.43
N VAL A 167 -0.81 14.33 -7.41
CA VAL A 167 -1.02 15.24 -8.54
C VAL A 167 0.16 16.18 -8.71
N THR A 168 0.52 16.96 -7.67
CA THR A 168 1.56 17.99 -7.78
C THR A 168 2.93 17.43 -8.13
N LEU A 169 3.32 16.28 -7.57
CA LEU A 169 4.60 15.63 -7.87
C LEU A 169 4.65 15.04 -9.28
N THR A 170 3.50 14.65 -9.86
CA THR A 170 3.44 14.09 -11.21
C THR A 170 3.17 15.11 -12.32
N LEU A 171 2.73 16.34 -11.99
CA LEU A 171 2.50 17.41 -12.98
C LEU A 171 3.74 17.69 -13.86
N ARG A 172 4.93 17.54 -13.30
CA ARG A 172 6.21 17.74 -14.02
C ARG A 172 6.42 16.74 -15.16
N ASN A 173 5.75 15.60 -15.14
CA ASN A 173 5.88 14.55 -16.15
C ASN A 173 4.95 14.76 -17.34
N ILE A 174 3.96 15.65 -17.24
CA ILE A 174 3.03 15.99 -18.34
C ILE A 174 3.75 16.44 -19.63
N PRO A 175 4.77 17.33 -19.59
CA PRO A 175 5.51 17.71 -20.79
C PRO A 175 6.44 16.63 -21.32
N ALA A 176 6.73 15.56 -20.56
CA ALA A 176 7.67 14.53 -20.98
C ALA A 176 7.04 13.59 -22.02
N THR A 177 7.83 13.20 -23.03
CA THR A 177 7.44 12.17 -23.99
C THR A 177 7.96 10.81 -23.53
N GLY A 178 7.06 9.86 -23.27
CA GLY A 178 7.42 8.48 -22.96
C GLY A 178 7.87 7.70 -24.20
N TYR A 179 8.91 6.90 -24.05
CA TYR A 179 9.44 6.00 -25.07
C TYR A 179 9.87 4.67 -24.47
N CYS A 180 9.93 3.63 -25.30
CA CYS A 180 10.43 2.32 -24.88
C CYS A 180 11.96 2.28 -25.06
N ARG A 181 12.67 1.83 -24.01
CA ARG A 181 14.12 1.66 -23.99
C ARG A 181 14.47 0.22 -23.61
N GLN A 182 15.53 -0.33 -24.19
CA GLN A 182 16.09 -1.63 -23.84
C GLN A 182 16.70 -1.59 -22.42
N LEU A 183 16.44 -2.60 -21.59
CA LEU A 183 17.15 -2.74 -20.32
C LEU A 183 18.59 -3.22 -20.55
N ASP A 184 19.49 -2.68 -19.74
CA ASP A 184 20.89 -3.11 -19.70
C ASP A 184 21.01 -4.54 -19.10
N PRO A 185 22.14 -5.26 -19.31
CA PRO A 185 22.36 -6.58 -18.72
C PRO A 185 22.11 -6.57 -17.20
N PRO A 186 21.47 -7.61 -16.60
CA PRO A 186 21.41 -9.02 -17.03
C PRO A 186 20.16 -9.41 -17.82
N PHE A 187 19.33 -8.45 -18.22
CA PHE A 187 18.10 -8.75 -18.97
C PHE A 187 18.40 -9.23 -20.39
N HIS A 188 17.56 -10.15 -20.88
CA HIS A 188 17.69 -10.68 -22.23
C HIS A 188 17.37 -9.61 -23.28
N PHE A 189 17.91 -9.79 -24.50
CA PHE A 189 17.57 -8.95 -25.63
C PHE A 189 16.06 -9.02 -25.88
N GLY A 190 15.40 -7.87 -25.95
CA GLY A 190 13.95 -7.77 -26.04
C GLY A 190 13.26 -7.36 -24.73
N ALA A 191 13.93 -7.44 -23.58
CA ALA A 191 13.41 -6.85 -22.34
C ALA A 191 13.46 -5.32 -22.41
N ILE A 192 12.31 -4.67 -22.31
CA ILE A 192 12.17 -3.22 -22.45
C ILE A 192 11.55 -2.57 -21.22
N LEU A 193 11.77 -1.26 -21.07
CA LEU A 193 11.21 -0.41 -20.04
C LEU A 193 10.53 0.78 -20.72
N ILE A 194 9.33 1.10 -20.25
CA ILE A 194 8.66 2.36 -20.59
C ILE A 194 9.27 3.46 -19.72
N SER A 195 10.12 4.27 -20.34
CA SER A 195 10.85 5.35 -19.69
C SER A 195 10.49 6.70 -20.30
N GLU A 196 10.60 7.74 -19.48
CA GLU A 196 10.68 9.11 -19.95
C GLU A 196 12.14 9.48 -20.26
N GLY A 197 12.36 10.69 -20.76
CA GLY A 197 13.71 11.22 -21.02
C GLY A 197 14.62 11.13 -19.80
N GLU A 198 15.90 10.82 -20.03
CA GLU A 198 16.93 10.66 -19.00
C GLU A 198 16.97 11.76 -17.93
N TYR A 199 16.78 13.01 -18.36
CA TYR A 199 16.71 14.16 -17.45
C TYR A 199 15.49 14.10 -16.50
N TYR A 200 14.32 13.75 -17.03
CA TYR A 200 13.09 13.62 -16.25
C TYR A 200 13.15 12.43 -15.28
N VAL A 201 13.68 11.28 -15.71
CA VAL A 201 13.87 10.11 -14.83
C VAL A 201 14.74 10.45 -13.64
N LYS A 202 15.90 11.10 -13.86
CA LYS A 202 16.81 11.49 -12.76
C LYS A 202 16.15 12.40 -11.75
N ILE A 203 15.38 13.38 -12.22
CA ILE A 203 14.63 14.29 -11.34
C ILE A 203 13.55 13.53 -10.57
N ASN A 204 12.81 12.64 -11.22
CA ASN A 204 11.75 11.87 -10.55
C ASN A 204 12.30 10.92 -9.50
N VAL A 205 13.43 10.27 -9.78
CA VAL A 205 14.14 9.44 -8.79
C VAL A 205 14.59 10.30 -7.59
N PHE A 206 15.11 11.49 -7.85
CA PHE A 206 15.51 12.42 -6.78
C PHE A 206 14.32 12.88 -5.93
N ILE A 207 13.21 13.30 -6.56
CA ILE A 207 11.97 13.72 -5.88
C ILE A 207 11.39 12.55 -5.06
N HIS A 208 11.32 11.37 -5.67
CA HIS A 208 10.85 10.15 -5.01
C HIS A 208 11.68 9.83 -3.77
N LEU A 209 13.01 9.85 -3.90
CA LEU A 209 13.92 9.59 -2.78
C LEU A 209 13.70 10.64 -1.67
N PHE A 210 13.72 11.94 -1.99
CA PHE A 210 13.53 13.00 -1.00
C PHE A 210 12.19 12.87 -0.26
N PHE A 211 11.10 12.65 -1.00
CA PHE A 211 9.76 12.49 -0.43
C PHE A 211 9.65 11.23 0.45
N SER A 212 10.22 10.12 0.00
CA SER A 212 10.24 8.85 0.72
C SER A 212 11.01 8.98 2.05
N TYR A 213 12.17 9.64 2.04
CA TYR A 213 12.92 9.91 3.27
C TYR A 213 12.15 10.83 4.24
N PHE A 214 11.55 11.91 3.73
CA PHE A 214 10.79 12.86 4.55
C PHE A 214 9.60 12.18 5.26
N THR A 215 8.83 11.39 4.52
CA THR A 215 7.66 10.66 5.04
C THR A 215 8.07 9.55 6.00
N PHE A 216 9.15 8.80 5.69
CA PHE A 216 9.66 7.73 6.55
C PHE A 216 10.19 8.24 7.89
N ILE A 217 10.99 9.31 7.89
CA ILE A 217 11.51 9.94 9.11
C ILE A 217 10.33 10.44 9.95
N SER A 218 9.37 11.15 9.33
CA SER A 218 8.18 11.64 10.01
C SER A 218 7.36 10.50 10.63
N HIS A 219 7.10 9.43 9.87
CA HIS A 219 6.41 8.24 10.37
C HIS A 219 7.13 7.61 11.57
N THR A 220 8.45 7.44 11.48
CA THR A 220 9.26 6.84 12.55
C THR A 220 9.25 7.67 13.82
N LEU A 221 9.43 8.99 13.71
CA LEU A 221 9.39 9.92 14.84
C LEU A 221 8.02 9.90 15.53
N MET A 222 6.94 9.91 14.77
CA MET A 222 5.58 9.89 15.30
C MET A 222 5.26 8.56 15.98
N SER A 223 5.62 7.44 15.35
CA SER A 223 5.47 6.11 15.92
C SER A 223 6.28 5.94 17.21
N ALA A 224 7.50 6.46 17.27
CA ALA A 224 8.32 6.47 18.47
C ALA A 224 7.66 7.29 19.60
N PHE A 225 7.21 8.51 19.30
CA PHE A 225 6.52 9.37 20.26
C PHE A 225 5.24 8.71 20.81
N MET A 226 4.44 8.09 19.94
CA MET A 226 3.26 7.33 20.36
C MET A 226 3.63 6.23 21.36
N PHE A 227 4.66 5.44 21.05
CA PHE A 227 5.13 4.36 21.91
C PHE A 227 5.55 4.86 23.30
N PHE A 228 6.32 5.95 23.37
CA PHE A 228 6.69 6.57 24.65
C PHE A 228 5.47 7.04 25.44
N LYS A 229 4.49 7.67 24.77
CA LYS A 229 3.29 8.16 25.43
C LYS A 229 2.41 7.03 25.97
N ILE A 230 2.26 5.94 25.22
CA ILE A 230 1.48 4.76 25.66
C ILE A 230 2.12 4.13 26.90
N ARG A 231 3.45 3.99 26.93
CA ARG A 231 4.16 3.48 28.12
C ARG A 231 3.94 4.35 29.34
N LYS A 232 3.97 5.69 29.18
CA LYS A 232 3.70 6.64 30.28
C LYS A 232 2.23 6.62 30.72
N SER A 233 1.28 6.47 29.80
CA SER A 233 -0.16 6.51 30.07
C SER A 233 -0.73 5.18 30.60
N SER A 234 -0.13 4.04 30.28
CA SER A 234 -0.61 2.71 30.68
C SER A 234 -0.60 2.47 32.20
N TYR A 235 0.07 3.35 32.96
CA TYR A 235 0.13 3.33 34.42
C TYR A 235 -1.21 3.67 35.10
N ASN A 236 -2.14 4.37 34.43
CA ASN A 236 -3.39 4.83 35.04
C ASN A 236 -4.66 4.06 34.57
N ASN A 237 -5.48 3.68 35.55
CA ASN A 237 -6.94 3.48 35.57
C ASN A 237 -7.65 2.97 34.29
N SER A 238 -7.39 1.74 33.86
CA SER A 238 -8.35 1.00 33.03
C SER A 238 -8.26 -0.51 33.30
N SER A 239 -9.36 -1.22 33.10
CA SER A 239 -9.47 -2.67 33.31
C SER A 239 -8.42 -3.44 32.49
N THR A 240 -7.79 -4.44 33.09
CA THR A 240 -6.73 -5.26 32.51
C THR A 240 -7.13 -5.89 31.16
N ARG A 241 -8.38 -6.37 31.05
CA ARG A 241 -8.90 -7.00 29.83
C ARG A 241 -9.05 -6.02 28.66
N THR A 242 -9.57 -4.81 28.91
CA THR A 242 -9.75 -3.78 27.87
C THR A 242 -8.40 -3.21 27.43
N LYS A 243 -7.48 -3.00 28.38
CA LYS A 243 -6.09 -2.62 28.08
C LYS A 243 -5.40 -3.64 27.17
N GLU A 244 -5.54 -4.93 27.46
CA GLU A 244 -4.91 -5.98 26.66
C GLU A 244 -5.46 -6.04 25.24
N LEU A 245 -6.78 -5.90 25.07
CA LEU A 245 -7.43 -5.92 23.77
C LEU A 245 -7.04 -4.71 22.91
N SER A 246 -7.06 -3.51 23.50
CA SER A 246 -6.62 -2.28 22.84
C SER A 246 -5.14 -2.36 22.45
N ARG A 247 -4.28 -2.88 23.34
CA ARG A 247 -2.85 -3.08 23.06
C ARG A 247 -2.63 -4.07 21.92
N LYS A 248 -3.42 -5.14 21.84
CA LYS A 248 -3.34 -6.11 20.74
C LYS A 248 -3.77 -5.50 19.40
N ALA A 249 -4.86 -4.72 19.38
CA ALA A 249 -5.28 -3.99 18.20
C ALA A 249 -4.22 -2.97 17.75
N GLU A 250 -3.63 -2.26 18.72
CA GLU A 250 -2.58 -1.28 18.45
C GLU A 250 -1.28 -1.90 17.94
N LEU A 251 -0.86 -3.02 18.53
CA LEU A 251 0.31 -3.78 18.10
C LEU A 251 0.11 -4.31 16.66
N SER A 252 -1.07 -4.84 16.35
CA SER A 252 -1.43 -5.28 14.99
C SER A 252 -1.28 -4.15 13.98
N LEU A 253 -1.76 -2.95 14.32
CA LEU A 253 -1.65 -1.76 13.46
C LEU A 253 -0.21 -1.29 13.29
N THR A 254 0.57 -1.23 14.37
CA THR A 254 1.98 -0.85 14.28
C THR A 254 2.80 -1.88 13.50
N LEU A 255 2.52 -3.17 13.68
CA LEU A 255 3.17 -4.23 12.92
C LEU A 255 2.84 -4.14 11.43
N GLY A 256 1.59 -3.83 11.08
CA GLY A 256 1.19 -3.57 9.70
C GLY A 256 1.87 -2.34 9.10
N MET A 257 2.14 -1.30 9.89
CA MET A 257 2.89 -0.14 9.40
C MET A 257 4.40 -0.40 9.32
N ALA A 258 4.93 -1.26 10.18
CA ALA A 258 6.33 -1.68 10.12
C ALA A 258 6.67 -2.46 8.84
N SER A 259 5.69 -3.09 8.17
CA SER A 259 5.94 -3.74 6.88
C SER A 259 6.33 -2.75 5.77
N CYS A 260 6.08 -1.44 5.94
CA CYS A 260 6.50 -0.39 5.01
C CYS A 260 8.02 -0.12 5.04
N ILE A 261 8.75 -0.70 6.00
CA ILE A 261 10.21 -0.55 6.09
C ILE A 261 10.92 -1.29 4.95
N VAL A 262 10.43 -2.47 4.57
CA VAL A 262 10.99 -3.31 3.50
C VAL A 262 10.93 -2.61 2.12
N PRO A 263 9.78 -2.13 1.63
CA PRO A 263 9.70 -1.37 0.37
C PRO A 263 10.53 -0.08 0.44
N PHE A 264 10.58 0.60 1.60
CA PHE A 264 11.43 1.78 1.77
C PHE A 264 12.92 1.47 1.53
N ILE A 265 13.44 0.41 2.15
CA ILE A 265 14.85 0.00 2.00
C ILE A 265 15.15 -0.39 0.55
N THR A 266 14.33 -1.27 -0.02
CA THR A 266 14.52 -1.79 -1.39
C THR A 266 14.44 -0.67 -2.43
N ASN A 267 13.42 0.20 -2.36
CA ASN A 267 13.28 1.35 -3.26
C ASN A 267 14.39 2.38 -3.06
N SER A 268 14.92 2.54 -1.85
CA SER A 268 16.08 3.39 -1.60
C SER A 268 17.33 2.84 -2.27
N ILE A 269 17.64 1.55 -2.10
CA ILE A 269 18.80 0.89 -2.74
C ILE A 269 18.75 1.07 -4.27
N VAL A 270 17.59 0.82 -4.87
CA VAL A 270 17.40 0.97 -6.33
C VAL A 270 17.54 2.43 -6.77
N SER A 271 17.02 3.38 -5.99
CA SER A 271 17.13 4.82 -6.31
C SER A 271 18.57 5.33 -6.18
N PHE A 272 19.31 4.91 -5.16
CA PHE A 272 20.72 5.26 -5.00
C PHE A 272 21.57 4.69 -6.13
N THR A 273 21.40 3.39 -6.43
CA THR A 273 22.15 2.76 -7.51
C THR A 273 21.84 3.39 -8.86
N PHE A 274 20.59 3.79 -9.13
CA PHE A 274 20.27 4.55 -10.34
C PHE A 274 21.06 5.86 -10.49
N LEU A 275 21.30 6.58 -9.38
CA LEU A 275 21.98 7.87 -9.38
C LEU A 275 23.50 7.76 -9.44
N PHE A 276 24.08 6.75 -8.79
CA PHE A 276 25.54 6.60 -8.64
C PHE A 276 26.16 5.55 -9.56
N ASP A 277 25.46 4.44 -9.86
CA ASP A 277 25.99 3.31 -10.62
C ASP A 277 24.93 2.68 -11.54
N ARG A 278 24.87 3.20 -12.78
CA ARG A 278 23.84 2.83 -13.76
C ARG A 278 23.90 1.36 -14.22
N PRO A 279 25.06 0.74 -14.47
CA PRO A 279 25.13 -0.70 -14.76
C PRO A 279 24.60 -1.58 -13.63
N MET A 280 24.90 -1.23 -12.38
CA MET A 280 24.44 -1.98 -11.20
C MET A 280 22.93 -1.83 -10.97
N TRP A 281 22.34 -0.69 -11.37
CA TRP A 281 20.89 -0.46 -11.25
C TRP A 281 20.04 -1.54 -11.96
N ALA A 282 20.43 -1.97 -13.16
CA ALA A 282 19.71 -3.02 -13.89
C ALA A 282 19.72 -4.34 -13.09
N HIS A 283 20.85 -4.68 -12.47
CA HIS A 283 20.97 -5.87 -11.63
C HIS A 283 20.10 -5.80 -10.38
N LEU A 284 19.84 -4.62 -9.83
CA LEU A 284 19.09 -4.44 -8.58
C LEU A 284 17.61 -4.10 -8.81
N LEU A 285 17.18 -3.94 -10.05
CA LEU A 285 15.81 -3.57 -10.40
C LEU A 285 14.77 -4.57 -9.88
N PHE A 286 15.13 -5.86 -9.74
CA PHE A 286 14.24 -6.88 -9.18
C PHE A 286 13.91 -6.63 -7.70
N LEU A 287 14.79 -5.97 -6.93
CA LEU A 287 14.53 -5.66 -5.52
C LEU A 287 13.35 -4.72 -5.35
N ARG A 288 13.18 -3.78 -6.28
CA ARG A 288 12.01 -2.87 -6.30
C ARG A 288 10.72 -3.67 -6.41
N ILE A 289 10.66 -4.61 -7.36
CA ILE A 289 9.46 -5.43 -7.58
C ILE A 289 9.13 -6.24 -6.31
N LEU A 290 10.14 -6.91 -5.73
CA LEU A 290 9.96 -7.68 -4.50
C LEU A 290 9.50 -6.82 -3.31
N GLY A 291 10.07 -5.63 -3.15
CA GLY A 291 9.71 -4.69 -2.08
C GLY A 291 8.27 -4.22 -2.20
N ASN A 292 7.87 -3.81 -3.40
CA ASN A 292 6.53 -3.29 -3.69
C ASN A 292 5.45 -4.37 -3.55
N ASP A 293 5.75 -5.59 -4.01
CA ASP A 293 4.84 -6.73 -3.86
C ASP A 293 4.72 -7.15 -2.39
N TYR A 294 5.84 -7.15 -1.65
CA TYR A 294 5.83 -7.40 -0.20
C TYR A 294 4.92 -6.41 0.53
N GLU A 295 5.01 -5.11 0.21
CA GLU A 295 4.15 -4.08 0.82
C GLU A 295 2.67 -4.34 0.57
N THR A 296 2.33 -4.63 -0.68
CA THR A 296 0.95 -4.86 -1.13
C THR A 296 0.32 -6.07 -0.43
N ILE A 297 1.11 -7.10 -0.14
CA ILE A 297 0.62 -8.35 0.49
C ILE A 297 0.64 -8.23 2.02
N MET A 298 1.75 -7.79 2.60
CA MET A 298 2.00 -8.00 4.03
C MET A 298 1.02 -7.23 4.91
N LEU A 299 0.68 -6.01 4.54
CA LEU A 299 -0.23 -5.20 5.33
C LEU A 299 -1.65 -5.81 5.45
N PRO A 300 -2.37 -6.16 4.36
CA PRO A 300 -3.66 -6.83 4.46
C PRO A 300 -3.61 -8.13 5.27
N TRP A 301 -2.58 -8.95 5.03
CA TRP A 301 -2.45 -10.26 5.69
C TRP A 301 -2.14 -10.13 7.18
N VAL A 302 -1.21 -9.24 7.56
CA VAL A 302 -0.91 -8.92 8.96
C VAL A 302 -2.18 -8.43 9.65
N LEU A 303 -2.92 -7.49 9.05
CA LEU A 303 -4.16 -6.97 9.64
C LEU A 303 -5.20 -8.09 9.81
N PHE A 304 -5.41 -8.91 8.78
CA PHE A 304 -6.40 -9.99 8.81
C PHE A 304 -6.10 -11.06 9.87
N LEU A 305 -4.83 -11.43 10.05
CA LEU A 305 -4.42 -12.50 10.96
C LEU A 305 -4.26 -12.02 12.40
N THR A 306 -3.81 -10.78 12.61
CA THR A 306 -3.43 -10.28 13.94
C THR A 306 -4.51 -9.44 14.61
N HIS A 307 -5.35 -8.74 13.85
CA HIS A 307 -6.32 -7.82 14.44
C HIS A 307 -7.49 -8.58 15.10
N PRO A 308 -7.84 -8.28 16.37
CA PRO A 308 -8.87 -9.01 17.12
C PRO A 308 -10.28 -8.91 16.50
N LEU A 309 -10.54 -7.91 15.65
CA LEU A 309 -11.78 -7.79 14.88
C LEU A 309 -11.95 -8.94 13.87
N PHE A 310 -10.86 -9.44 13.28
CA PHE A 310 -10.90 -10.41 12.18
C PHE A 310 -10.58 -11.83 12.64
N ARG A 311 -9.83 -11.94 13.74
CA ARG A 311 -9.54 -13.18 14.45
C ARG A 311 -10.78 -13.61 15.24
N GLY A 312 -11.68 -14.31 14.55
CA GLY A 312 -12.96 -14.76 15.11
C GLY A 312 -12.77 -15.43 16.48
N LYS A 313 -13.68 -15.15 17.43
CA LYS A 313 -13.72 -15.90 18.67
C LYS A 313 -13.89 -17.37 18.29
N LYS A 314 -12.89 -18.21 18.59
CA LYS A 314 -13.11 -19.66 18.67
C LYS A 314 -14.31 -19.82 19.60
N LYS A 315 -15.45 -20.29 19.07
CA LYS A 315 -16.58 -20.71 19.92
C LYS A 315 -15.98 -21.70 20.90
N GLN A 316 -15.95 -21.36 22.19
CA GLN A 316 -15.84 -22.39 23.21
C GLN A 316 -17.07 -23.26 23.02
N MET A 317 -16.84 -24.45 22.47
CA MET A 317 -17.83 -25.49 22.38
C MET A 317 -17.97 -26.02 23.80
N THR A 318 -18.75 -25.32 24.63
CA THR A 318 -19.24 -25.92 25.87
C THR A 318 -20.37 -26.84 25.47
N THR A 319 -20.02 -28.08 25.17
CA THR A 319 -20.94 -29.21 25.24
C THR A 319 -21.43 -29.33 26.68
N THR A 320 -22.64 -28.85 26.93
CA THR A 320 -23.48 -29.36 28.01
C THR A 320 -24.82 -29.74 27.38
N PRO A 321 -25.16 -31.03 27.27
CA PRO A 321 -26.52 -31.41 26.94
C PRO A 321 -27.35 -31.27 28.22
N THR A 322 -28.38 -30.44 28.20
CA THR A 322 -29.41 -30.50 29.23
C THR A 322 -30.75 -30.49 28.54
N TYR A 323 -31.36 -31.67 28.55
CA TYR A 323 -32.67 -31.95 28.00
C TYR A 323 -33.75 -31.06 28.65
N LEU A 324 -34.65 -30.62 27.78
CA LEU A 324 -36.02 -30.16 28.00
C LEU A 324 -36.65 -30.46 29.37
N GLY A 325 -37.06 -29.39 30.05
CA GLY A 325 -38.04 -29.39 31.13
C GLY A 325 -38.91 -28.14 31.03
N THR A 326 -40.11 -28.30 30.45
CA THR A 326 -41.21 -27.34 30.34
C THR A 326 -41.78 -26.92 31.70
N SER A 327 -41.98 -25.62 31.92
CA SER A 327 -43.19 -25.05 32.55
C SER A 327 -43.18 -23.51 32.62
N ASN A 328 -44.00 -22.88 31.78
CA ASN A 328 -45.09 -21.95 32.13
C ASN A 328 -44.91 -20.76 33.12
N ILE A 329 -45.47 -19.62 32.68
CA ILE A 329 -46.33 -18.65 33.39
C ILE A 329 -45.70 -17.36 34.00
N TRP A 330 -46.09 -16.23 33.38
CA TRP A 330 -46.35 -14.87 33.92
C TRP A 330 -45.27 -14.13 34.73
N ASN A 331 -44.86 -12.92 34.29
CA ASN A 331 -45.53 -11.67 34.69
C ASN A 331 -44.92 -10.37 34.09
N SER A 332 -45.84 -9.49 33.71
CA SER A 332 -45.87 -8.02 33.56
C SER A 332 -44.61 -7.12 33.68
N ASN A 333 -44.44 -6.26 32.65
CA ASN A 333 -44.21 -4.80 32.65
C ASN A 333 -43.52 -4.13 33.84
N THR A 334 -42.41 -3.40 33.58
CA THR A 334 -42.19 -2.02 34.04
C THR A 334 -41.06 -1.30 33.27
N ASN A 335 -41.37 -0.06 32.83
CA ASN A 335 -40.53 1.14 32.75
C ASN A 335 -39.35 1.26 31.73
N THR A 336 -39.61 2.04 30.67
CA THR A 336 -38.89 3.27 30.17
C THR A 336 -37.35 3.45 30.30
N PRO A 337 -36.75 4.24 29.39
CA PRO A 337 -35.42 3.99 28.84
C PRO A 337 -34.28 4.52 29.73
N ARG A 338 -33.29 3.66 30.01
CA ARG A 338 -32.01 4.10 30.56
C ARG A 338 -31.11 4.62 29.44
N SER A 339 -31.09 5.93 29.29
CA SER A 339 -29.88 6.65 28.91
C SER A 339 -28.78 6.29 29.90
N SER A 340 -27.73 5.64 29.41
CA SER A 340 -26.44 5.56 30.10
C SER A 340 -25.33 5.32 29.08
N SER A 341 -24.64 6.39 28.74
CA SER A 341 -23.18 6.50 28.87
C SER A 341 -22.40 5.18 28.99
N GLN A 342 -21.52 4.93 28.01
CA GLN A 342 -20.15 4.38 28.15
C GLN A 342 -19.63 4.14 26.72
N MET A 343 -18.75 5.01 26.19
CA MET A 343 -17.28 4.90 26.36
C MET A 343 -16.81 3.46 26.24
N PHE A 344 -16.25 3.09 25.10
CA PHE A 344 -14.84 2.65 24.96
C PHE A 344 -14.44 2.75 23.48
#